data_AF-A0A7D5RWU5-F1
#
_entry.id   AF-A0A7D5RWU5-F1
#
_cell.length_a   1.000
_cell.length_b   1.000
_cell.length_c   1.000
_cell.angle_alpha   90.00
_cell.angle_beta   90.00
_cell.angle_gamma   90.00
#
_symmetry.space_group_name_H-M   'P 1'
#
loop_
_entity.id
_entity.type
_entity.pdbx_description
1 polymer ?
#
loop_
_entity_poly.entity_id
_entity_poly.type
_entity_poly.pdbx_seq_one_letter_code
_entity_poly.pdbx_strand_id
1 'polypeptide(L)'
;MAHNRGLSAAAVRASEASIWRGDAAVAAGFADGIGTLAEAVAGLASVSARTVRPRRPAASLPSKGANVMTTSVPDAEPPQDDPIAEPVAAVCVNTAAAAPRPTTDAATVAARLRAEFAEIATVAAQAGRLGVEIDAADAMRRGLTPDALRQAVLDQLAAQSEAAGIVVAASPPATAGDSPIVKRARERAAAGGR
;
A
#
# COMPACT_ATOMS: atom_id res chain seq x y z
N MET A 1 -2.53 -29.79 0.42
CA MET A 1 -3.36 -29.36 -0.73
C MET A 1 -4.03 -30.55 -1.42
N ALA A 2 -3.28 -31.52 -1.95
CA ALA A 2 -3.81 -32.75 -2.56
C ALA A 2 -4.92 -33.44 -1.74
N HIS A 3 -4.64 -33.79 -0.48
CA HIS A 3 -5.62 -34.46 0.40
C HIS A 3 -6.90 -33.65 0.65
N ASN A 4 -6.78 -32.34 0.91
CA ASN A 4 -7.92 -31.47 1.26
C ASN A 4 -8.94 -31.31 0.12
N ARG A 5 -8.50 -31.55 -1.14
CA ARG A 5 -9.32 -31.41 -2.36
C ARG A 5 -9.60 -32.75 -3.04
N GLY A 6 -9.13 -33.87 -2.47
CA GLY A 6 -9.23 -35.18 -3.11
C GLY A 6 -8.41 -35.33 -4.40
N LEU A 7 -7.41 -34.46 -4.62
CA LEU A 7 -6.53 -34.51 -5.78
C LEU A 7 -5.34 -35.43 -5.52
N SER A 8 -4.81 -36.05 -6.58
CA SER A 8 -3.57 -36.82 -6.48
C SER A 8 -2.35 -35.91 -6.34
N ALA A 9 -1.31 -36.37 -5.64
CA ALA A 9 -0.06 -35.60 -5.50
C ALA A 9 0.62 -35.37 -6.87
N ALA A 10 0.43 -36.28 -7.83
CA ALA A 10 0.93 -36.13 -9.18
C ALA A 10 0.22 -35.01 -9.94
N ALA A 11 -1.12 -34.92 -9.85
CA ALA A 11 -1.90 -33.86 -10.48
C ALA A 11 -1.52 -32.47 -9.94
N VAL A 12 -1.29 -32.35 -8.63
CA VAL A 12 -0.83 -31.08 -8.03
C VAL A 12 0.57 -30.72 -8.54
N ARG A 13 1.50 -31.69 -8.63
CA ARG A 13 2.86 -31.44 -9.14
C ARG A 13 2.88 -31.08 -10.63
N ALA A 14 2.02 -31.68 -11.44
CA ALA A 14 1.89 -31.39 -12.86
C ALA A 14 1.42 -29.96 -13.15
N SER A 15 0.89 -29.24 -12.15
CA SER A 15 0.56 -27.82 -12.29
C SER A 15 1.78 -26.91 -12.28
N GLU A 16 2.97 -27.42 -11.96
CA GLU A 16 4.27 -26.72 -12.01
C GLU A 16 4.26 -25.33 -11.33
N ALA A 17 3.47 -25.19 -10.25
CA ALA A 17 3.26 -23.91 -9.56
C ALA A 17 2.75 -22.77 -10.47
N SER A 18 2.06 -23.11 -11.57
CA SER A 18 1.41 -22.17 -12.46
C SER A 18 0.29 -21.40 -11.75
N ILE A 19 -0.01 -20.19 -12.23
CA ILE A 19 -1.05 -19.33 -11.65
C ILE A 19 -2.39 -19.63 -12.31
N TRP A 20 -3.35 -20.11 -11.53
CA TRP A 20 -4.71 -20.42 -11.99
C TRP A 20 -5.68 -19.36 -11.46
N ARG A 21 -6.36 -18.63 -12.36
CA ARG A 21 -7.32 -17.58 -12.02
C ARG A 21 -8.71 -17.96 -12.51
N GLY A 22 -9.73 -17.61 -11.72
CA GLY A 22 -11.13 -17.78 -12.12
C GLY A 22 -11.46 -19.19 -12.58
N ASP A 23 -12.06 -19.33 -13.77
CA ASP A 23 -12.59 -20.60 -14.28
C ASP A 23 -11.52 -21.67 -14.44
N ALA A 24 -10.28 -21.26 -14.74
CA ALA A 24 -9.18 -22.19 -14.86
C ALA A 24 -8.92 -22.91 -13.52
N ALA A 25 -9.04 -22.22 -12.39
CA ALA A 25 -8.88 -22.83 -11.07
C ALA A 25 -10.02 -23.79 -10.72
N VAL A 26 -11.25 -23.50 -11.18
CA VAL A 26 -12.41 -24.39 -10.99
C VAL A 26 -12.27 -25.65 -11.86
N ALA A 27 -11.91 -25.49 -13.14
CA ALA A 27 -11.70 -26.60 -14.07
C ALA A 27 -10.58 -27.55 -13.61
N ALA A 28 -9.52 -27.01 -13.02
CA ALA A 28 -8.43 -27.80 -12.44
C ALA A 28 -8.76 -28.42 -11.07
N GLY A 29 -9.94 -28.14 -10.50
CA GLY A 29 -10.36 -28.64 -9.18
C GLY A 29 -9.67 -27.96 -8.00
N PHE A 30 -9.03 -26.81 -8.22
CA PHE A 30 -8.39 -26.03 -7.16
C PHE A 30 -9.36 -25.07 -6.45
N ALA A 31 -10.48 -24.74 -7.08
CA ALA A 31 -11.56 -23.95 -6.51
C ALA A 31 -12.93 -24.65 -6.69
N ASP A 32 -13.85 -24.44 -5.76
CA ASP A 32 -15.19 -25.05 -5.80
C ASP A 32 -16.17 -24.24 -6.67
N GLY A 33 -15.84 -22.98 -6.95
CA GLY A 33 -16.62 -22.05 -7.76
C GLY A 33 -16.07 -20.64 -7.70
N ILE A 34 -16.66 -19.73 -8.46
CA ILE A 34 -16.34 -18.30 -8.49
C ILE A 34 -17.62 -17.55 -8.19
N GLY A 35 -17.52 -16.52 -7.36
CA GLY A 35 -18.66 -15.70 -6.99
C GLY A 35 -18.24 -14.50 -6.18
N THR A 36 -19.24 -13.80 -5.67
CA THR A 36 -19.09 -12.66 -4.78
C THR A 36 -18.94 -13.11 -3.33
N LEU A 37 -18.48 -12.19 -2.46
CA LEU A 37 -18.42 -12.45 -1.02
C LEU A 37 -19.79 -12.79 -0.42
N ALA A 38 -20.84 -12.12 -0.89
CA ALA A 38 -22.21 -12.34 -0.41
C ALA A 38 -22.66 -13.79 -0.66
N GLU A 39 -22.36 -14.33 -1.85
CA GLU A 39 -22.67 -15.73 -2.20
C GLU A 39 -21.84 -16.72 -1.36
N ALA A 40 -20.57 -16.42 -1.10
CA ALA A 40 -19.73 -17.23 -0.24
C ALA A 40 -20.24 -17.27 1.21
N VAL A 41 -20.67 -16.12 1.75
CA VAL A 41 -21.25 -16.03 3.11
C VAL A 41 -22.59 -16.76 3.18
N ALA A 42 -23.46 -16.61 2.17
CA ALA A 42 -24.71 -17.35 2.08
C ALA A 42 -24.47 -18.87 2.00
N GLY A 43 -23.48 -19.29 1.21
CA GLY A 43 -23.03 -20.69 1.12
C GLY A 43 -22.56 -21.22 2.47
N LEU A 44 -21.71 -20.47 3.18
CA LEU A 44 -21.23 -20.82 4.52
C LEU A 44 -22.39 -20.97 5.52
N ALA A 45 -23.34 -20.05 5.53
CA ALA A 45 -24.52 -20.14 6.40
C ALA A 45 -25.31 -21.44 6.15
N SER A 46 -25.44 -21.86 4.89
CA SER A 46 -26.12 -23.10 4.51
C SER A 46 -25.38 -24.38 4.95
N VAL A 47 -24.04 -24.34 5.02
CA VAL A 47 -23.21 -25.46 5.48
C VAL A 47 -23.27 -25.54 7.01
N SER A 48 -23.12 -24.41 7.69
CA SER A 48 -23.23 -24.30 9.14
C SER A 48 -24.59 -24.81 9.64
N ALA A 49 -25.68 -24.41 8.99
CA ALA A 49 -27.03 -24.88 9.32
C ALA A 49 -27.20 -26.41 9.18
N ARG A 50 -26.46 -27.06 8.26
CA ARG A 50 -26.45 -28.52 8.11
C ARG A 50 -25.62 -29.23 9.18
N THR A 51 -24.53 -28.61 9.64
CA THR A 51 -23.67 -29.17 10.68
C THR A 51 -24.23 -29.02 12.09
N VAL A 52 -25.10 -28.01 12.32
CA VAL A 52 -25.89 -27.91 13.56
C VAL A 52 -27.12 -28.81 13.43
N ARG A 53 -26.90 -30.13 13.46
CA ARG A 53 -27.98 -31.03 13.86
C ARG A 53 -28.34 -30.72 15.31
N PRO A 54 -29.63 -30.66 15.70
CA PRO A 54 -29.99 -30.57 17.09
C PRO A 54 -29.41 -31.80 17.80
N ARG A 55 -28.42 -31.57 18.65
CA ARG A 55 -27.90 -32.57 19.56
C ARG A 55 -29.10 -33.03 20.38
N ARG A 56 -29.52 -34.29 20.22
CA ARG A 56 -30.56 -34.93 21.04
C ARG A 56 -30.35 -34.51 22.51
N PRO A 57 -31.39 -34.15 23.26
CA PRO A 57 -31.23 -33.83 24.67
C PRO A 57 -30.67 -35.08 25.36
N ALA A 58 -29.40 -35.02 25.74
CA ALA A 58 -28.81 -36.02 26.62
C ALA A 58 -29.49 -35.83 27.98
N ALA A 59 -29.97 -36.94 28.54
CA ALA A 59 -30.62 -36.98 29.84
C ALA A 59 -29.78 -36.24 30.89
N SER A 60 -30.50 -35.48 31.72
CA SER A 60 -30.04 -34.76 32.91
C SER A 60 -28.96 -35.52 33.69
N LEU A 61 -27.78 -34.93 33.80
CA LEU A 61 -26.85 -35.20 34.89
C LEU A 61 -26.77 -33.94 35.77
N PRO A 62 -26.92 -34.07 37.10
CA PRO A 62 -27.06 -32.92 37.99
C PRO A 62 -25.75 -32.14 38.15
N SER A 63 -25.93 -30.82 38.10
CA SER A 63 -24.99 -29.74 38.40
C SER A 63 -24.26 -29.93 39.73
N LYS A 64 -22.94 -29.70 39.73
CA LYS A 64 -22.18 -29.48 40.96
C LYS A 64 -21.14 -28.36 40.76
N GLY A 65 -21.33 -27.27 41.51
CA GLY A 65 -20.27 -26.32 41.85
C GLY A 65 -20.17 -25.08 40.99
N ALA A 66 -21.13 -24.16 41.14
CA ALA A 66 -20.95 -22.77 40.75
C ALA A 66 -20.12 -22.04 41.82
N ASN A 67 -18.94 -21.54 41.44
CA ASN A 67 -18.23 -20.52 42.20
C ASN A 67 -18.44 -19.19 41.48
N VAL A 68 -19.45 -18.46 41.91
CA VAL A 68 -19.75 -17.09 41.51
C VAL A 68 -18.86 -16.18 42.37
N MET A 69 -17.95 -15.43 41.75
CA MET A 69 -17.38 -14.24 42.39
C MET A 69 -17.94 -13.02 41.66
N THR A 70 -18.89 -12.37 42.33
CA THR A 70 -19.58 -11.16 41.92
C THR A 70 -18.72 -9.95 42.26
N THR A 71 -18.33 -9.16 41.27
CA THR A 71 -17.94 -7.76 41.48
C THR A 71 -19.06 -6.90 40.92
N SER A 72 -19.91 -6.43 41.82
CA SER A 72 -20.89 -5.36 41.64
C SER A 72 -20.16 -4.01 41.45
N VAL A 73 -20.61 -3.04 40.64
CA VAL A 73 -21.61 -1.96 40.90
C VAL A 73 -21.32 -0.88 39.78
N PRO A 74 -22.17 0.09 39.35
CA PRO A 74 -23.62 0.15 39.10
C PRO A 74 -24.04 0.83 37.74
N ASP A 75 -25.34 0.69 37.42
CA ASP A 75 -26.34 1.71 37.02
C ASP A 75 -26.02 2.84 36.00
N ALA A 76 -26.80 2.89 34.91
CA ALA A 76 -27.44 4.10 34.36
C ALA A 76 -28.38 3.73 33.19
N GLU A 77 -29.67 4.02 33.35
CA GLU A 77 -30.73 4.02 32.32
C GLU A 77 -31.12 5.50 32.02
N PRO A 78 -32.06 5.81 31.11
CA PRO A 78 -32.00 6.03 29.65
C PRO A 78 -32.06 7.54 29.25
N PRO A 79 -32.29 7.91 27.97
CA PRO A 79 -33.67 8.22 27.56
C PRO A 79 -34.04 7.88 26.10
N GLN A 80 -35.36 7.87 25.87
CA GLN A 80 -36.06 7.70 24.59
C GLN A 80 -36.06 9.01 23.77
N ASP A 81 -36.18 8.90 22.43
CA ASP A 81 -36.89 9.88 21.59
C ASP A 81 -37.12 9.28 20.17
N ASP A 82 -38.38 8.98 19.85
CA ASP A 82 -38.96 9.06 18.49
C ASP A 82 -39.69 10.44 18.42
N PRO A 83 -40.08 11.06 17.27
CA PRO A 83 -40.34 10.47 15.95
C PRO A 83 -40.04 11.37 14.69
N ILE A 84 -40.41 10.85 13.51
CA ILE A 84 -40.81 11.53 12.22
C ILE A 84 -39.73 12.20 11.34
N ALA A 85 -39.52 11.65 10.13
CA ALA A 85 -39.64 12.38 8.84
C ALA A 85 -39.39 11.46 7.62
N GLU A 86 -40.46 10.98 6.98
CA GLU A 86 -40.47 10.86 5.51
C GLU A 86 -40.73 12.25 4.92
N PRO A 87 -40.16 12.59 3.75
CA PRO A 87 -41.00 12.53 2.55
C PRO A 87 -40.29 12.16 1.23
N VAL A 88 -41.07 11.47 0.39
CA VAL A 88 -41.23 11.58 -1.06
C VAL A 88 -40.11 11.17 -2.04
N ALA A 89 -40.39 10.04 -2.71
CA ALA A 89 -40.43 9.86 -4.17
C ALA A 89 -39.56 10.76 -5.08
N ALA A 90 -38.75 10.14 -5.94
CA ALA A 90 -39.21 9.77 -7.30
C ALA A 90 -38.08 9.18 -8.18
N VAL A 91 -38.54 8.43 -9.18
CA VAL A 91 -37.88 7.99 -10.42
C VAL A 91 -37.06 6.70 -10.37
N CYS A 92 -37.75 5.64 -10.80
CA CYS A 92 -37.19 4.43 -11.37
C CYS A 92 -36.34 4.75 -12.62
N VAL A 93 -35.16 4.15 -12.78
CA VAL A 93 -34.68 3.67 -14.09
C VAL A 93 -33.95 2.34 -13.91
N ASN A 94 -34.55 1.32 -14.50
CA ASN A 94 -34.05 -0.03 -14.67
C ASN A 94 -32.85 -0.05 -15.64
N THR A 95 -31.74 -0.74 -15.32
CA THR A 95 -30.93 -1.42 -16.35
C THR A 95 -30.26 -2.68 -15.78
N ALA A 96 -30.88 -3.82 -16.11
CA ALA A 96 -30.28 -5.07 -16.54
C ALA A 96 -29.00 -5.57 -15.84
N ALA A 97 -29.17 -6.68 -15.13
CA ALA A 97 -28.13 -7.67 -14.91
C ALA A 97 -27.39 -7.99 -16.22
N ALA A 98 -26.09 -7.70 -16.26
CA ALA A 98 -25.19 -8.17 -17.30
C ALA A 98 -24.13 -9.08 -16.66
N ALA A 99 -24.12 -10.34 -17.10
CA ALA A 99 -23.07 -11.30 -16.80
C ALA A 99 -21.67 -10.72 -17.09
N PRO A 100 -20.63 -11.09 -16.33
CA PRO A 100 -19.30 -10.51 -16.50
C PRO A 100 -18.69 -10.99 -17.82
N ARG A 101 -18.74 -10.14 -18.85
CA ARG A 101 -17.90 -10.31 -20.03
C ARG A 101 -16.49 -9.83 -19.66
N PRO A 102 -15.42 -10.56 -20.01
CA PRO A 102 -14.06 -10.08 -19.84
C PRO A 102 -13.77 -9.06 -20.94
N THR A 103 -14.36 -7.88 -20.83
CA THR A 103 -13.88 -6.69 -21.51
C THR A 103 -12.98 -5.99 -20.52
N THR A 104 -11.77 -5.62 -20.91
CA THR A 104 -10.96 -4.64 -20.19
C THR A 104 -11.84 -3.41 -19.96
N ASP A 105 -12.50 -3.34 -18.81
CA ASP A 105 -13.51 -2.35 -18.54
C ASP A 105 -12.83 -0.98 -18.54
N ALA A 106 -13.43 0.01 -19.21
CA ALA A 106 -12.91 1.37 -19.24
C ALA A 106 -12.64 1.89 -17.81
N ALA A 107 -13.41 1.43 -16.83
CA ALA A 107 -13.15 1.71 -15.41
C ALA A 107 -11.80 1.15 -14.93
N THR A 108 -11.43 -0.08 -15.34
CA THR A 108 -10.14 -0.69 -15.00
C THR A 108 -8.97 -0.01 -15.69
N VAL A 109 -9.12 0.41 -16.94
CA VAL A 109 -8.11 1.19 -17.67
C VAL A 109 -7.92 2.56 -17.01
N ALA A 110 -9.02 3.23 -16.69
CA ALA A 110 -8.96 4.53 -16.02
C ALA A 110 -8.38 4.45 -14.60
N ALA A 111 -8.62 3.35 -13.87
CA ALA A 111 -7.99 3.12 -12.57
C ALA A 111 -6.47 2.90 -12.71
N ARG A 112 -6.03 2.13 -13.71
CA ARG A 112 -4.60 1.92 -13.99
C ARG A 112 -3.90 3.22 -14.37
N LEU A 113 -4.50 4.02 -15.25
CA LEU A 113 -3.95 5.33 -15.63
C LEU A 113 -3.83 6.27 -14.43
N ARG A 114 -4.86 6.33 -13.56
CA ARG A 114 -4.78 7.13 -12.33
C ARG A 114 -3.67 6.67 -11.40
N ALA A 115 -3.45 5.36 -11.27
CA ALA A 115 -2.36 4.81 -10.46
C ALA A 115 -1.00 5.18 -11.06
N GLU A 116 -0.81 5.00 -12.37
CA GLU A 116 0.43 5.35 -13.06
C GLU A 116 0.77 6.85 -12.93
N PHE A 117 -0.24 7.72 -13.06
CA PHE A 117 -0.06 9.15 -12.88
C PHE A 117 0.25 9.54 -11.42
N ALA A 118 -0.33 8.85 -10.44
CA ALA A 118 0.02 9.04 -9.04
C ALA A 118 1.48 8.63 -8.75
N GLU A 119 1.99 7.60 -9.43
CA GLU A 119 3.39 7.20 -9.34
C GLU A 119 4.33 8.27 -9.92
N ILE A 120 4.02 8.83 -11.10
CA ILE A 120 4.82 9.92 -11.69
C ILE A 120 4.91 11.11 -10.73
N ALA A 121 3.78 11.51 -10.12
CA ALA A 121 3.77 12.60 -9.14
C ALA A 121 4.61 12.27 -7.89
N THR A 122 4.57 11.01 -7.43
CA THR A 122 5.36 10.55 -6.27
C THR A 122 6.85 10.59 -6.57
N VAL A 123 7.27 10.14 -7.76
CA VAL A 123 8.66 10.17 -8.21
C VAL A 123 9.15 11.61 -8.35
N ALA A 124 8.36 12.50 -8.96
CA ALA A 124 8.71 13.91 -9.07
C ALA A 124 8.88 14.58 -7.68
N ALA A 125 7.98 14.29 -6.73
CA ALA A 125 8.10 14.79 -5.36
C ALA A 125 9.33 14.22 -4.62
N GLN A 126 9.68 12.96 -4.87
CA GLN A 126 10.91 12.35 -4.35
C GLN A 126 12.15 13.00 -4.94
N ALA A 127 12.18 13.23 -6.25
CA ALA A 127 13.27 13.89 -6.95
C ALA A 127 13.50 15.31 -6.43
N GLY A 128 12.44 16.09 -6.18
CA GLY A 128 12.55 17.43 -5.59
C GLY A 128 13.23 17.41 -4.21
N ARG A 129 12.97 16.39 -3.39
CA ARG A 129 13.69 16.21 -2.10
C ARG A 129 15.17 15.87 -2.26
N LEU A 130 15.56 15.33 -3.41
CA LEU A 130 16.95 15.02 -3.77
C LEU A 130 17.63 16.18 -4.51
N GLY A 131 16.94 17.31 -4.71
CA GLY A 131 17.46 18.47 -5.46
C GLY A 131 17.35 18.35 -6.98
N VAL A 132 16.54 17.42 -7.48
CA VAL A 132 16.25 17.24 -8.91
C VAL A 132 14.84 17.75 -9.22
N GLU A 133 14.75 18.90 -9.91
CA GLU A 133 13.49 19.49 -10.36
C GLU A 133 12.93 18.73 -11.57
N ILE A 134 11.71 18.21 -11.44
CA ILE A 134 11.02 17.46 -12.50
C ILE A 134 9.63 18.04 -12.69
N ASP A 135 9.33 18.50 -13.91
CA ASP A 135 7.96 18.82 -14.30
C ASP A 135 7.18 17.53 -14.58
N ALA A 136 6.40 17.09 -13.59
CA ALA A 136 5.53 15.93 -13.71
C ALA A 136 4.51 16.07 -14.87
N ALA A 137 4.01 17.29 -15.13
CA ALA A 137 3.07 17.52 -16.22
C ALA A 137 3.75 17.37 -17.58
N ASP A 138 5.01 17.78 -17.71
CA ASP A 138 5.80 17.54 -18.92
C ASP A 138 6.10 16.06 -19.14
N ALA A 139 6.47 15.35 -18.07
CA ALA A 139 6.69 13.91 -18.12
C ALA A 139 5.45 13.15 -18.60
N MET A 140 4.27 13.55 -18.11
CA MET A 140 2.98 12.99 -18.56
C MET A 140 2.69 13.31 -20.03
N ARG A 141 2.90 14.55 -20.48
CA ARG A 141 2.71 14.94 -21.89
C ARG A 141 3.61 14.15 -22.84
N ARG A 142 4.82 13.80 -22.38
CA ARG A 142 5.80 13.01 -23.13
C ARG A 142 5.53 11.51 -23.08
N GLY A 143 4.55 11.06 -22.29
CA GLY A 143 4.22 9.65 -22.12
C GLY A 143 5.36 8.86 -21.46
N LEU A 144 6.15 9.49 -20.58
CA LEU A 144 7.20 8.80 -19.85
C LEU A 144 6.58 7.83 -18.84
N THR A 145 7.01 6.57 -18.90
CA THR A 145 6.62 5.60 -17.88
C THR A 145 7.26 5.97 -16.54
N PRO A 146 6.64 5.61 -15.40
CA PRO A 146 7.21 5.88 -14.08
C PRO A 146 8.63 5.30 -13.91
N ASP A 147 8.91 4.18 -14.57
CA ASP A 147 10.20 3.50 -14.54
C ASP A 147 11.29 4.27 -15.29
N ALA A 148 10.99 4.74 -16.50
CA ALA A 148 11.91 5.58 -17.27
C ALA A 148 12.22 6.89 -16.54
N LEU A 149 11.23 7.46 -15.85
CA LEU A 149 11.43 8.64 -15.03
C LEU A 149 12.41 8.35 -13.88
N ARG A 150 12.21 7.25 -13.15
CA ARG A 150 13.13 6.83 -12.07
C ARG A 150 14.56 6.66 -12.57
N GLN A 151 14.75 6.02 -13.73
CA GLN A 151 16.07 5.86 -14.32
C GLN A 151 16.72 7.22 -14.63
N ALA A 152 15.98 8.14 -15.25
CA ALA A 152 16.48 9.47 -15.57
C ALA A 152 16.88 10.28 -14.32
N VAL A 153 16.13 10.16 -13.21
CA VAL A 153 16.49 10.79 -11.93
C VAL A 153 17.81 10.24 -11.40
N LEU A 154 17.96 8.92 -11.41
CA LEU A 154 19.18 8.27 -10.93
C LEU A 154 20.39 8.63 -11.80
N ASP A 155 20.22 8.69 -13.12
CA ASP A 155 21.28 9.09 -14.04
C ASP A 155 21.69 10.55 -13.81
N GLN A 156 20.73 11.46 -13.60
CA GLN A 156 21.02 12.86 -13.29
C GLN A 156 21.72 13.02 -11.93
N LEU A 157 21.32 12.26 -10.91
CA LEU A 157 21.99 12.25 -9.61
C LEU A 157 23.41 11.68 -9.71
N ALA A 158 23.61 10.64 -10.51
CA ALA A 158 24.94 10.09 -10.78
C ALA A 158 25.84 11.15 -11.42
N ALA A 159 25.37 11.83 -12.47
CA ALA A 159 26.12 12.91 -13.12
C ALA A 159 26.44 14.08 -12.16
N GLN A 160 25.52 14.45 -11.27
CA GLN A 160 25.78 15.46 -10.24
C GLN A 160 26.85 15.01 -9.24
N SER A 161 26.83 13.73 -8.85
CA SER A 161 27.82 13.17 -7.93
C SER A 161 29.23 13.13 -8.53
N GLU A 162 29.34 12.81 -9.83
CA GLU A 162 30.61 12.84 -10.56
C GLU A 162 31.16 14.27 -10.64
N ALA A 163 30.30 15.25 -10.92
CA ALA A 163 30.70 16.66 -10.94
C ALA A 163 31.14 17.17 -9.55
N ALA A 164 30.47 16.75 -8.47
CA ALA A 164 30.85 17.12 -7.10
C ALA A 164 32.17 16.47 -6.65
N GLY A 165 32.49 15.27 -7.13
CA GLY A 165 33.73 14.56 -6.81
C GLY A 165 35.00 15.22 -7.35
N ILE A 166 34.89 16.12 -8.34
CA ILE A 166 36.01 16.81 -8.99
C ILE A 166 36.11 18.28 -8.53
N VAL A 167 35.72 18.59 -7.30
CA VAL A 167 36.10 19.88 -6.69
C VAL A 167 37.44 19.71 -5.99
N VAL A 168 38.53 19.93 -6.74
CA VAL A 168 39.84 20.25 -6.13
C VAL A 168 39.67 21.60 -5.46
N ALA A 169 39.40 21.61 -4.16
CA ALA A 169 39.47 22.81 -3.35
C ALA A 169 40.92 23.31 -3.38
N ALA A 170 41.25 24.17 -4.35
CA ALA A 170 42.42 25.02 -4.21
C ALA A 170 42.20 25.83 -2.93
N SER A 171 43.04 25.57 -1.93
CA SER A 171 43.07 26.38 -0.70
C SER A 171 43.00 27.85 -1.10
N PRO A 172 42.15 28.68 -0.47
CA PRO A 172 42.15 30.10 -0.75
C PRO A 172 43.59 30.61 -0.59
N PRO A 173 44.07 31.51 -1.46
CA PRO A 173 45.38 32.10 -1.27
C PRO A 173 45.35 32.72 0.12
N ALA A 174 46.21 32.22 1.02
CA ALA A 174 46.41 32.83 2.32
C ALA A 174 46.63 34.31 2.05
N THR A 175 45.71 35.16 2.52
CA THR A 175 45.89 36.60 2.42
C THR A 175 47.23 36.88 3.07
N ALA A 176 48.18 37.34 2.27
CA ALA A 176 49.52 37.72 2.70
C ALA A 176 49.42 39.02 3.52
N GLY A 177 48.66 38.97 4.62
CA GLY A 177 48.76 39.90 5.71
C GLY A 177 50.00 39.54 6.49
N ASP A 178 50.94 40.48 6.52
CA ASP A 178 52.24 40.32 7.15
C ASP A 178 52.09 39.66 8.54
N SER A 179 52.70 38.49 8.72
CA SER A 179 52.51 37.67 9.91
C SER A 179 52.97 38.43 11.16
N PRO A 180 52.30 38.26 12.32
CA PRO A 180 52.57 39.06 13.53
C PRO A 180 54.03 38.97 14.00
N ILE A 181 54.71 37.86 13.70
CA ILE A 181 56.14 37.67 13.95
C ILE A 181 56.99 38.61 13.09
N VAL A 182 56.67 38.75 11.81
CA VAL A 182 57.39 39.63 10.86
C VAL A 182 57.18 41.10 11.24
N LYS A 183 55.97 41.47 11.65
CA LYS A 183 55.68 42.83 12.18
C LYS A 183 56.52 43.15 13.42
N ARG A 184 56.59 42.24 14.40
CA ARG A 184 57.40 42.43 15.60
C ARG A 184 58.90 42.48 15.31
N ALA A 185 59.39 41.70 14.37
CA ALA A 185 60.78 41.74 13.94
C ALA A 185 61.12 43.10 13.29
N ARG A 186 60.23 43.63 12.45
CA ARG A 186 60.40 44.93 11.79
C ARG A 186 60.36 46.09 12.78
N GLU A 187 59.46 46.07 13.75
CA GLU A 187 59.43 47.05 14.86
C GLU A 187 60.74 47.05 15.65
N ARG A 188 61.27 45.86 15.99
CA ARG A 188 62.54 45.75 16.71
C ARG A 188 63.74 46.25 15.90
N ALA A 189 63.77 45.94 14.60
CA ALA A 189 64.81 46.43 13.71
C ALA A 189 64.78 47.96 13.57
N ALA A 190 63.59 48.57 13.54
CA ALA A 190 63.44 50.02 13.52
C ALA A 190 63.77 50.70 14.86
N ALA A 191 63.57 50.01 15.99
CA ALA A 191 63.86 50.53 17.32
C ALA A 191 65.33 50.35 17.76
N GLY A 192 66.03 49.33 17.24
CA GLY A 192 67.42 49.00 17.62
C GLY A 192 68.51 49.59 16.73
N GLY A 193 68.15 50.47 15.78
CA GLY A 193 69.08 51.07 14.80
C GLY A 193 69.67 52.43 15.21
N ARG A 194 69.83 52.70 16.51
CA ARG A 194 70.52 53.90 17.02
C ARG A 194 71.59 53.53 18.02
#